data_AF-A0A1W1V8R2-F1
#
_entry.id   AF-A0A1W1V8R2-F1
#
_cell.length_a   1.000
_cell.length_b   1.000
_cell.length_c   1.000
_cell.angle_alpha   90.00
_cell.angle_beta   90.00
_cell.angle_gamma   90.00
#
_symmetry.space_group_name_H-M   'P 1'
#
loop_
_entity.id
_entity.type
_entity.pdbx_description
1 polymer ?
#
loop_
_entity_poly.entity_id
_entity_poly.type
_entity_poly.pdbx_seq_one_letter_code
_entity_poly.pdbx_strand_id
1 'polypeptide(L)'
;MLSYSAKEVAELKAYLKKKREKHEQELAKRKEAALAAAHRAAEVIHRYGLRQVWLFGSLAGEGTFSEHSDIDLAIDKLPPKIDFWRLYSDVLAAAQPFNVDSGNFGLCYA
;
A
#
# COMPACT_ATOMS: atom_id res chain seq x y z
N MET A 1 12.89 -10.47 -41.04
CA MET A 1 13.19 -9.37 -40.09
C MET A 1 12.12 -8.31 -40.33
N LEU A 2 11.21 -8.10 -39.37
CA LEU A 2 10.18 -7.05 -39.51
C LEU A 2 10.87 -5.69 -39.39
N SER A 3 10.95 -4.93 -40.48
CA SER A 3 11.45 -3.55 -40.45
C SER A 3 10.26 -2.59 -40.31
N TYR A 4 10.15 -1.92 -39.16
CA TYR A 4 9.16 -0.88 -38.95
C TYR A 4 9.63 0.42 -39.60
N SER A 5 8.72 1.14 -40.24
CA SER A 5 8.97 2.49 -40.75
C SER A 5 9.14 3.49 -39.59
N ALA A 6 9.84 4.59 -39.84
CA ALA A 6 10.03 5.64 -38.83
C ALA A 6 8.70 6.21 -38.31
N LYS A 7 7.66 6.25 -39.15
CA LYS A 7 6.31 6.68 -38.78
C LYS A 7 5.65 5.71 -37.80
N GLU A 8 5.69 4.42 -38.07
CA GLU A 8 5.15 3.38 -37.18
C GLU A 8 5.86 3.37 -35.82
N VAL A 9 7.19 3.58 -35.82
CA VAL A 9 7.96 3.71 -34.56
C VAL A 9 7.56 4.96 -33.79
N ALA A 10 7.30 6.09 -34.45
CA ALA A 10 6.88 7.32 -33.80
C ALA A 10 5.48 7.20 -33.19
N GLU A 11 4.53 6.59 -33.91
CA GLU A 11 3.18 6.33 -33.43
C GLU A 11 3.18 5.37 -32.23
N LEU A 12 3.98 4.30 -32.29
CA LEU A 12 4.15 3.37 -31.18
C LEU A 12 4.72 4.06 -29.93
N LYS A 13 5.75 4.90 -30.09
CA LYS A 13 6.33 5.68 -28.97
C LYS A 13 5.29 6.62 -28.34
N ALA A 14 4.50 7.32 -29.14
CA ALA A 14 3.46 8.22 -28.65
C ALA A 14 2.38 7.46 -27.86
N TYR A 15 1.95 6.30 -28.38
CA TYR A 15 1.01 5.41 -27.68
C TYR A 15 1.57 4.92 -26.34
N LEU A 16 2.81 4.42 -26.32
CA LEU A 16 3.47 3.93 -25.10
C LEU A 16 3.62 5.03 -24.05
N LYS A 17 3.98 6.25 -24.47
CA LYS A 17 4.06 7.41 -23.59
C LYS A 17 2.72 7.72 -22.93
N LYS A 18 1.64 7.83 -23.72
CA LYS A 18 0.29 8.09 -23.20
C LYS A 18 -0.21 6.98 -22.28
N LYS A 19 0.12 5.72 -22.60
CA LYS A 19 -0.21 4.57 -21.76
C LYS A 19 0.51 4.64 -20.41
N ARG A 20 1.80 5.00 -20.41
CA ARG A 20 2.60 5.17 -19.19
C ARG A 20 2.06 6.30 -18.32
N GLU A 21 1.81 7.47 -18.89
CA GLU A 21 1.26 8.62 -18.16
C GLU A 21 -0.09 8.31 -17.51
N LYS A 22 -0.98 7.61 -18.23
CA LYS A 22 -2.26 7.16 -17.67
C LYS A 22 -2.05 6.18 -16.52
N HIS A 23 -1.15 5.21 -16.67
CA HIS A 23 -0.86 4.24 -15.63
C HIS A 23 -0.25 4.90 -14.38
N GLU A 24 0.68 5.83 -14.55
CA GLU A 24 1.26 6.62 -13.45
C GLU A 24 0.18 7.42 -12.68
N GLN A 25 -0.78 8.03 -13.39
CA GLN A 25 -1.90 8.75 -12.76
C GLN A 25 -2.81 7.82 -11.95
N GLU A 26 -3.18 6.66 -12.51
CA GLU A 26 -4.02 5.70 -11.80
C GLU A 26 -3.30 5.09 -10.59
N LEU A 27 -2.00 4.83 -10.72
CA LEU A 27 -1.16 4.36 -9.62
C LEU A 27 -1.05 5.39 -8.50
N ALA A 28 -0.90 6.68 -8.84
CA ALA A 28 -0.89 7.77 -7.86
C ALA A 28 -2.20 7.87 -7.08
N LYS A 29 -3.36 7.82 -7.77
CA LYS A 29 -4.68 7.80 -7.12
C LYS A 29 -4.85 6.58 -6.21
N ARG A 30 -4.40 5.41 -6.68
CA ARG A 30 -4.43 4.18 -5.88
C ARG A 30 -3.56 4.31 -4.63
N LYS A 31 -2.36 4.90 -4.76
CA LYS A 31 -1.45 5.15 -3.63
C LYS A 31 -2.10 6.06 -2.59
N GLU A 32 -2.74 7.14 -3.02
CA GLU A 32 -3.48 8.04 -2.13
C GLU A 32 -4.63 7.34 -1.40
N ALA A 33 -5.41 6.52 -2.12
CA ALA A 33 -6.47 5.72 -1.52
C ALA A 33 -5.93 4.67 -0.52
N ALA A 34 -4.78 4.07 -0.80
CA ALA A 34 -4.10 3.14 0.10
C ALA A 34 -3.59 3.85 1.36
N LEU A 35 -3.02 5.05 1.24
CA LEU A 35 -2.63 5.88 2.38
C LEU A 35 -3.83 6.23 3.26
N ALA A 36 -4.96 6.62 2.66
CA ALA A 36 -6.18 6.90 3.40
C ALA A 36 -6.70 5.66 4.13
N ALA A 37 -6.59 4.46 3.52
CA ALA A 37 -6.91 3.19 4.17
C ALA A 37 -5.96 2.88 5.34
N ALA A 38 -4.66 3.10 5.17
CA ALA A 38 -3.66 2.94 6.22
C ALA A 38 -3.93 3.88 7.41
N HIS A 39 -4.36 5.12 7.15
CA HIS A 39 -4.77 6.06 8.19
C HIS A 39 -5.98 5.56 8.98
N ARG A 40 -7.04 5.07 8.31
CA ARG A 40 -8.20 4.48 9.00
C ARG A 40 -7.81 3.27 9.85
N ALA A 41 -6.95 2.41 9.33
CA ALA A 41 -6.41 1.27 10.07
C ALA A 41 -5.62 1.72 11.33
N ALA A 42 -4.78 2.75 11.20
CA ALA A 42 -4.07 3.32 12.34
C ALA A 42 -5.01 3.93 13.39
N GLU A 43 -6.10 4.59 12.98
CA GLU A 43 -7.12 5.07 13.91
C GLU A 43 -7.79 3.93 14.69
N VAL A 44 -8.08 2.80 14.05
CA VAL A 44 -8.56 1.60 14.75
C VAL A 44 -7.56 1.17 15.81
N ILE A 45 -6.29 1.02 15.44
CA ILE A 45 -5.21 0.63 16.35
C ILE A 45 -5.12 1.59 17.55
N HIS A 46 -5.24 2.90 17.31
CA HIS A 46 -5.27 3.92 18.37
C HIS A 46 -6.45 3.75 19.34
N ARG A 47 -7.64 3.34 18.86
CA ARG A 47 -8.80 3.06 19.73
C ARG A 47 -8.56 1.88 20.67
N TYR A 48 -7.69 0.94 20.29
CA TYR A 48 -7.24 -0.15 21.14
C TYR A 48 -6.17 0.29 22.17
N GLY A 49 -5.78 1.58 22.18
CA GLY A 49 -4.83 2.17 23.13
C GLY A 49 -3.37 2.01 22.75
N LEU A 50 -3.09 1.47 21.56
CA LEU A 50 -1.75 1.39 20.98
C LEU A 50 -1.40 2.75 20.37
N ARG A 51 -0.26 3.34 20.74
CA ARG A 51 0.06 4.73 20.36
C ARG A 51 1.12 4.88 19.27
N GLN A 52 1.90 3.82 19.04
CA GLN A 52 2.98 3.83 18.07
C GLN A 52 2.61 2.89 16.94
N VAL A 53 2.29 3.48 15.79
CA VAL A 53 1.97 2.78 14.54
C VAL A 53 2.88 3.32 13.46
N TRP A 54 3.59 2.44 12.77
CA TRP A 54 4.47 2.79 11.67
C TRP A 54 3.97 2.19 10.37
N LEU A 55 3.89 3.02 9.33
CA LEU A 55 3.70 2.58 7.96
C LEU A 55 5.07 2.23 7.38
N PHE A 56 5.20 1.03 6.82
CA PHE A 56 6.43 0.59 6.16
C PHE A 56 6.13 -0.04 4.79
N GLY A 57 7.13 -0.65 4.19
CA GLY A 57 6.98 -1.38 2.93
C GLY A 57 6.74 -0.46 1.72
N SER A 58 6.05 -1.00 0.72
CA SER A 58 5.93 -0.37 -0.61
C SER A 58 5.17 0.96 -0.61
N LEU A 59 4.33 1.18 0.41
CA LEU A 59 3.52 2.39 0.56
C LEU A 59 4.29 3.52 1.25
N ALA A 60 5.36 3.21 1.99
CA ALA A 60 6.12 4.19 2.77
C ALA A 60 7.16 4.93 1.92
N GLY A 61 7.14 6.27 1.95
CA GLY A 61 8.20 7.13 1.42
C GLY A 61 8.68 6.76 0.01
N GLU A 62 9.91 6.23 -0.07
CA GLU A 62 10.64 5.82 -1.28
C GLU A 62 10.27 4.42 -1.81
N GLY A 63 9.31 3.74 -1.19
CA GLY A 63 8.85 2.43 -1.63
C GLY A 63 8.26 2.42 -3.04
N THR A 64 8.56 1.36 -3.81
CA THR A 64 7.99 1.14 -5.15
C THR A 64 6.58 0.59 -5.02
N PHE A 65 5.59 1.50 -4.94
CA PHE A 65 4.18 1.14 -4.93
C PHE A 65 3.74 0.62 -6.31
N SER A 66 3.00 -0.49 -6.34
CA SER A 66 2.49 -1.14 -7.55
C SER A 66 0.99 -1.40 -7.44
N GLU A 67 0.36 -1.87 -8.52
CA GLU A 67 -1.07 -2.20 -8.52
C GLU A 67 -1.42 -3.33 -7.52
N HIS A 68 -0.45 -4.19 -7.19
CA HIS A 68 -0.58 -5.31 -6.27
C HIS A 68 0.02 -5.04 -4.89
N SER A 69 0.38 -3.79 -4.60
CA SER A 69 0.91 -3.42 -3.29
C SER A 69 -0.17 -3.48 -2.21
N ASP A 70 0.19 -4.12 -1.11
CA ASP A 70 -0.59 -4.19 0.13
C ASP A 70 -0.19 -3.06 1.10
N ILE A 71 -0.92 -2.95 2.21
CA ILE A 71 -0.64 -1.99 3.29
C ILE A 71 0.12 -2.70 4.42
N ASP A 72 1.32 -2.23 4.73
CA ASP A 72 2.16 -2.77 5.80
C ASP A 72 2.19 -1.85 7.02
N LEU A 73 1.63 -2.30 8.15
CA LEU A 73 1.59 -1.54 9.41
C LEU A 73 2.29 -2.30 10.55
N ALA A 74 3.16 -1.61 11.28
CA ALA A 74 3.83 -2.13 12.47
C ALA A 74 3.35 -1.41 13.72
N ILE A 75 3.29 -2.13 14.84
CA ILE A 75 3.05 -1.58 16.17
C ILE A 75 4.19 -1.99 17.11
N ASP A 76 4.38 -1.23 18.18
CA ASP A 76 5.50 -1.45 19.13
C ASP A 76 5.34 -2.77 19.90
N LYS A 77 4.40 -2.79 20.86
CA LYS A 77 4.09 -3.98 21.65
C LYS A 77 2.61 -4.12 21.78
N LEU A 78 2.11 -5.34 21.55
CA LEU A 78 0.73 -5.69 21.84
C LEU A 78 0.60 -6.08 23.31
N PRO A 79 -0.15 -5.32 24.14
CA PRO A 79 -0.40 -5.69 25.52
C PRO A 79 -1.16 -7.03 25.59
N PRO A 80 -0.86 -7.92 26.55
CA PRO A 80 -1.54 -9.23 26.68
C PRO A 80 -3.05 -9.16 26.86
N LYS A 81 -3.58 -8.00 27.31
CA LYS A 81 -5.00 -7.74 27.48
C LYS A 81 -5.75 -7.45 26.16
N ILE A 82 -5.04 -7.23 25.06
CA ILE A 82 -5.64 -6.97 23.76
C ILE A 82 -5.73 -8.29 23.00
N ASP A 83 -6.95 -8.63 22.57
CA ASP A 83 -7.17 -9.73 21.65
C ASP A 83 -6.60 -9.37 20.28
N PHE A 84 -5.52 -10.05 19.91
CA PHE A 84 -4.85 -9.88 18.62
C PHE A 84 -5.79 -10.09 17.43
N TRP A 85 -6.60 -11.15 17.45
CA TRP A 85 -7.44 -11.51 16.32
C TRP A 85 -8.58 -10.52 16.11
N ARG A 86 -9.13 -10.00 17.22
CA ARG A 86 -10.14 -8.94 17.16
C ARG A 86 -9.58 -7.62 16.64
N LEU A 87 -8.39 -7.23 17.13
CA LEU A 87 -7.70 -6.06 16.60
C LEU A 87 -7.44 -6.24 15.09
N TYR A 88 -6.91 -7.40 14.71
CA TYR A 88 -6.59 -7.71 13.32
C TYR A 88 -7.81 -7.67 12.39
N SER A 89 -8.95 -8.24 12.81
CA SER A 89 -10.18 -8.19 12.02
C SER A 89 -10.70 -6.77 11.82
N ASP A 90 -10.64 -5.93 12.86
CA ASP A 90 -11.11 -4.54 12.78
C ASP A 90 -10.19 -3.70 11.87
N VAL A 91 -8.89 -3.95 11.91
CA VAL A 91 -7.89 -3.32 11.04
C VAL A 91 -8.13 -3.71 9.58
N LEU A 92 -8.31 -5.00 9.30
CA LEU A 92 -8.64 -5.49 7.94
C LEU A 92 -9.94 -4.86 7.42
N ALA A 93 -10.97 -4.77 8.26
CA ALA A 93 -12.24 -4.16 7.88
C ALA A 93 -12.08 -2.65 7.55
N ALA A 94 -11.28 -1.92 8.33
CA ALA A 94 -11.05 -0.49 8.10
C ALA A 94 -10.18 -0.18 6.87
N ALA A 95 -9.27 -1.10 6.53
CA ALA A 95 -8.34 -0.97 5.41
C ALA A 95 -8.95 -1.36 4.05
N GLN A 96 -10.14 -1.98 4.03
CA GLN A 96 -10.81 -2.29 2.78
C GLN A 96 -10.94 -1.05 1.87
N PRO A 97 -10.80 -1.23 0.53
CA PRO A 97 -10.65 -2.49 -0.21
C PRO A 97 -9.21 -3.01 -0.34
N PHE A 98 -8.24 -2.43 0.38
CA PHE A 98 -6.85 -2.88 0.32
C PHE A 98 -6.63 -4.03 1.28
N ASN A 99 -5.78 -4.98 0.88
CA ASN A 99 -5.26 -5.97 1.80
C ASN A 99 -4.25 -5.31 2.73
N VAL A 100 -4.26 -5.74 3.99
CA VAL A 100 -3.22 -5.43 4.95
C VAL A 100 -2.43 -6.72 5.11
N ASP A 101 -1.22 -6.77 4.54
CA ASP A 101 -0.32 -7.86 4.87
C ASP A 101 0.33 -7.52 6.21
N SER A 102 -0.05 -8.29 7.23
CA SER A 102 0.65 -8.25 8.51
C SER A 102 1.67 -9.38 8.52
N GLY A 103 2.67 -9.26 7.65
CA GLY A 103 3.82 -10.15 7.63
C GLY A 103 4.54 -10.10 8.97
N ASN A 104 4.23 -11.07 9.85
CA ASN A 104 4.83 -11.30 11.16
C ASN A 104 4.62 -10.16 12.18
N PHE A 105 3.57 -10.27 12.99
CA PHE A 105 3.42 -9.59 14.30
C PHE A 105 4.45 -10.08 15.35
N GLY A 106 5.68 -10.35 14.93
CA GLY A 106 6.78 -10.87 15.73
C GLY A 106 8.02 -10.01 15.54
N LEU A 107 8.27 -9.11 16.50
CA LEU A 107 9.56 -8.49 16.78
C LEU A 107 10.24 -7.73 15.61
N CYS A 108 9.75 -6.54 15.27
CA CYS A 108 10.69 -5.45 14.94
C CYS A 108 11.06 -4.76 16.25
N TYR A 109 11.88 -5.43 17.08
CA TYR A 109 12.59 -4.75 18.16
C TYR A 109 13.59 -3.80 17.49
N ALA A 110 13.34 -2.50 17.61
CA ALA A 110 14.40 -1.52 17.58
C ALA A 110 15.13 -1.52 18.93
#